data_AF-A0A2E0F845-F1
#
_entry.id   AF-A0A2E0F845-F1
#
_cell.length_a   1.000
_cell.length_b   1.000
_cell.length_c   1.000
_cell.angle_alpha   90.00
_cell.angle_beta   90.00
_cell.angle_gamma   90.00
#
_symmetry.space_group_name_H-M   'P 1'
#
loop_
_entity.id
_entity.type
_entity.pdbx_description
1 polymer ?
#
loop_
_entity_poly.entity_id
_entity_poly.type
_entity_poly.pdbx_seq_one_letter_code
_entity_poly.pdbx_strand_id
1 'polypeptide(L)'
;MELNAKTLNNYLNFIYKNIKPDEVKSLCDRIRTLFSQNLNKKPSTELWNEKDFFLITYADSVIQKEKNNLKSLSEFLNKYCKEFSFVHLLPFYPFSSDDGFAVIDYKKIGKANGEWSDFKRLSSKFKIMTDLVINHCSSENQIFTNFLTGKEPGSNFFISSERDFNNFSLVVRPRSSDLSKKVEIMGKKKYVWCTFSHDQIDFNFKNPEVLFFF
;
A
#
# COMPACT_ATOMS: atom_id res chain seq x y z
N MET A 1 20.01 10.76 -3.25
CA MET A 1 19.08 11.47 -4.14
C MET A 1 18.51 12.60 -3.31
N GLU A 2 18.83 13.85 -3.60
CA GLU A 2 18.20 14.96 -2.90
C GLU A 2 16.82 15.18 -3.52
N LEU A 3 15.76 15.03 -2.72
CA LEU A 3 14.40 15.28 -3.16
C LEU A 3 14.29 16.76 -3.55
N ASN A 4 14.00 17.08 -4.81
CA ASN A 4 13.95 18.47 -5.27
C ASN A 4 12.87 19.25 -4.48
N ALA A 5 13.30 20.18 -3.62
CA ALA A 5 12.42 20.93 -2.72
C ALA A 5 11.34 21.71 -3.49
N LYS A 6 11.73 22.33 -4.62
CA LYS A 6 10.81 23.11 -5.45
C LYS A 6 9.74 22.22 -6.05
N THR A 7 10.12 21.07 -6.59
CA THR A 7 9.19 20.10 -7.16
C THR A 7 8.23 19.55 -6.10
N LEU A 8 8.75 19.14 -4.94
CA LEU A 8 7.93 18.65 -3.84
C LEU A 8 6.93 19.71 -3.38
N ASN A 9 7.41 20.93 -3.10
CA ASN A 9 6.56 22.03 -2.66
C ASN A 9 5.45 22.35 -3.68
N ASN A 10 5.75 22.31 -4.99
CA ASN A 10 4.74 22.53 -6.02
C ASN A 10 3.64 21.46 -6.00
N TYR A 11 4.00 20.18 -5.88
CA TYR A 11 3.01 19.10 -5.78
C TYR A 11 2.17 19.21 -4.51
N LEU A 12 2.79 19.48 -3.36
CA LEU A 12 2.05 19.62 -2.10
C LEU A 12 1.09 20.81 -2.12
N ASN A 13 1.49 21.95 -2.67
CA ASN A 13 0.58 23.10 -2.87
C ASN A 13 -0.58 22.77 -3.82
N PHE A 14 -0.32 21.96 -4.85
CA PHE A 14 -1.37 21.54 -5.77
C PHE A 14 -2.35 20.53 -5.15
N ILE A 15 -1.87 19.57 -4.36
CA ILE A 15 -2.71 18.53 -3.75
C ILE A 15 -3.48 19.09 -2.55
N TYR A 16 -2.79 19.85 -1.70
CA TYR A 16 -3.32 20.36 -0.44
C TYR A 16 -3.64 21.87 -0.53
N LYS A 17 -4.47 22.27 -1.50
CA LYS A 17 -4.84 23.69 -1.69
C LYS A 17 -5.58 24.33 -0.50
N ASN A 18 -6.12 23.49 0.39
CA ASN A 18 -6.98 23.91 1.49
C ASN A 18 -6.25 24.05 2.85
N ILE A 19 -4.95 23.74 2.91
CA ILE A 19 -4.12 23.96 4.11
C ILE A 19 -3.29 25.23 3.94
N LYS A 20 -2.83 25.81 5.06
CA LYS A 20 -2.11 27.09 5.01
C LYS A 20 -0.73 26.92 4.34
N PRO A 21 -0.20 27.94 3.64
CA PRO A 21 1.14 27.85 3.02
C PRO A 21 2.26 27.44 3.99
N ASP A 22 2.21 27.91 5.24
CA ASP A 22 3.19 27.52 6.27
C ASP A 22 3.07 26.04 6.67
N GLU A 23 1.86 25.47 6.64
CA GLU A 23 1.63 24.05 6.88
C GLU A 23 2.17 23.21 5.71
N VAL A 24 1.99 23.65 4.46
CA VAL A 24 2.60 23.01 3.28
C VAL A 24 4.12 22.99 3.39
N LYS A 25 4.73 24.11 3.80
CA LYS A 25 6.18 24.20 4.01
C LYS A 25 6.65 23.22 5.08
N SER A 26 5.95 23.16 6.21
CA SER A 26 6.22 22.19 7.28
C SER A 26 6.12 20.73 6.80
N LEU A 27 5.11 20.40 5.98
CA LEU A 27 4.98 19.09 5.35
C LEU A 27 6.17 18.78 4.43
N CYS A 28 6.58 19.75 3.60
CA CYS A 28 7.73 19.63 2.72
C CYS A 28 9.01 19.32 3.51
N ASP A 29 9.24 20.02 4.63
CA ASP A 29 10.41 19.83 5.48
C ASP A 29 10.38 18.48 6.20
N ARG A 30 9.22 18.04 6.70
CA ARG A 30 9.02 16.70 7.29
C ARG A 30 9.35 15.60 6.31
N ILE A 31 8.82 15.67 5.08
CA ILE A 31 9.10 14.69 4.02
C ILE A 31 10.60 14.69 3.70
N ARG A 32 11.20 15.85 3.46
CA ARG A 32 12.66 15.95 3.19
C ARG A 32 13.49 15.31 4.30
N THR A 33 13.11 15.53 5.57
CA THR A 33 13.77 14.95 6.72
C THR A 33 13.72 13.43 6.69
N LEU A 34 12.56 12.82 6.43
CA LEU A 34 12.38 11.36 6.31
C LEU A 34 13.29 10.76 5.23
N PHE A 35 13.41 11.44 4.08
CA PHE A 35 14.29 10.99 3.02
C PHE A 35 15.76 11.16 3.39
N SER A 36 16.15 12.28 4.02
CA SER A 36 17.55 12.55 4.39
C SER A 36 18.14 11.52 5.38
N GLN A 37 17.32 10.97 6.27
CA GLN A 37 17.73 9.97 7.27
C GLN A 37 18.02 8.59 6.65
N ASN A 38 17.55 8.33 5.42
CA ASN A 38 17.56 7.01 4.79
C ASN A 38 18.48 6.88 3.56
N LEU A 39 19.35 7.87 3.28
CA LEU A 39 20.11 7.98 2.03
C LEU A 39 21.37 7.10 1.88
N ASN A 40 21.58 6.09 2.70
CA ASN A 40 22.81 5.28 2.65
C ASN A 40 22.98 4.41 1.38
N LYS A 41 22.02 4.43 0.45
CA LYS A 41 22.17 3.80 -0.88
C LYS A 41 21.94 4.82 -1.97
N LYS A 42 22.95 5.00 -2.84
CA LYS A 42 22.75 5.68 -4.12
C LYS A 42 21.77 4.84 -4.95
N PRO A 43 20.63 5.39 -5.39
CA PRO A 43 19.75 4.67 -6.30
C PRO A 43 20.53 4.36 -7.58
N SER A 44 20.34 3.14 -8.09
CA SER A 44 20.87 2.79 -9.41
C SER A 44 20.25 3.72 -10.44
N THR A 45 21.07 4.35 -11.27
CA THR A 45 20.61 5.11 -12.44
C THR A 45 20.32 4.20 -13.63
N GLU A 46 20.75 2.93 -13.56
CA GLU A 46 20.41 1.93 -14.57
C GLU A 46 18.96 1.49 -14.38
N LEU A 47 18.11 1.94 -15.30
CA LEU A 47 16.78 1.40 -15.53
C LEU A 47 16.88 0.00 -16.18
N TRP A 48 15.74 -0.65 -16.37
CA TRP A 48 15.67 -1.87 -17.17
C TRP A 48 15.90 -1.56 -18.67
N ASN A 49 16.36 -2.56 -19.42
CA ASN A 49 16.56 -2.51 -20.87
C ASN A 49 15.99 -3.76 -21.57
N GLU A 50 16.22 -3.90 -22.87
CA GLU A 50 15.69 -5.00 -23.69
C GLU A 50 16.20 -6.40 -23.30
N LYS A 51 17.19 -6.50 -22.40
CA LYS A 51 17.74 -7.75 -21.88
C LYS A 51 17.12 -8.16 -20.55
N ASP A 52 16.32 -7.30 -19.93
CA ASP A 52 15.66 -7.60 -18.66
C ASP A 52 14.32 -8.33 -18.90
N PHE A 53 14.18 -9.53 -18.32
CA PHE A 53 12.95 -10.31 -18.36
C PHE A 53 12.21 -10.22 -17.03
N PHE A 54 10.89 -10.06 -17.10
CA PHE A 54 10.01 -9.86 -15.95
C PHE A 54 9.11 -11.07 -15.72
N LEU A 55 9.08 -11.55 -14.49
CA LEU A 55 8.15 -12.58 -14.03
C LEU A 55 7.19 -11.97 -13.01
N ILE A 56 5.89 -12.16 -13.19
CA ILE A 56 4.87 -11.81 -12.19
C ILE A 56 4.40 -13.10 -11.52
N THR A 57 4.37 -13.15 -10.20
CA THR A 57 3.99 -14.37 -9.47
C THR A 57 3.42 -14.04 -8.09
N TYR A 58 2.56 -14.92 -7.57
CA TYR A 58 2.18 -14.91 -6.16
C TYR A 58 3.19 -15.68 -5.32
N ALA A 59 3.31 -15.32 -4.04
CA ALA A 59 4.19 -16.03 -3.12
C ALA A 59 3.88 -17.54 -3.07
N ASP A 60 2.60 -17.90 -3.18
CA ASP A 60 2.05 -19.25 -3.07
C ASP A 60 1.79 -19.93 -4.42
N SER A 61 2.30 -19.39 -5.53
CA SER A 61 2.22 -20.07 -6.84
C SER A 61 2.96 -21.42 -6.84
N VAL A 62 3.96 -21.59 -5.96
CA VAL A 62 4.68 -22.85 -5.75
C VAL A 62 4.75 -23.15 -4.26
N ILE A 63 4.14 -24.25 -3.84
CA ILE A 63 4.01 -24.63 -2.43
C ILE A 63 4.71 -25.97 -2.18
N GLN A 64 5.50 -26.04 -1.10
CA GLN A 64 6.03 -27.30 -0.56
C GLN A 64 5.46 -27.51 0.85
N LYS A 65 5.03 -28.75 1.17
CA LYS A 65 4.27 -29.09 2.38
C LYS A 65 4.91 -28.64 3.71
N GLU A 66 6.24 -28.56 3.77
CA GLU A 66 7.00 -28.28 4.99
C GLU A 66 7.75 -26.94 4.96
N LYS A 67 7.43 -26.06 4.00
CA LYS A 67 8.08 -24.75 3.86
C LYS A 67 7.04 -23.65 3.70
N ASN A 68 7.39 -22.45 4.14
CA ASN A 68 6.60 -21.28 3.79
C ASN A 68 6.71 -20.97 2.28
N ASN A 69 5.76 -20.16 1.79
CA ASN A 69 5.61 -19.93 0.36
C ASN A 69 6.83 -19.21 -0.23
N LEU A 70 7.41 -18.22 0.45
CA LEU A 70 8.60 -17.52 -0.05
C LEU A 70 9.85 -18.40 -0.14
N LYS A 71 10.03 -19.36 0.78
CA LYS A 71 11.09 -20.38 0.69
C LYS A 71 10.89 -21.26 -0.54
N SER A 72 9.68 -21.78 -0.71
CA SER A 72 9.33 -22.67 -1.82
C SER A 72 9.52 -21.97 -3.17
N LEU A 73 9.01 -20.74 -3.29
CA LEU A 73 9.16 -19.91 -4.47
C LEU A 73 10.63 -19.58 -4.75
N SER A 74 11.40 -19.16 -3.73
CA SER A 74 12.82 -18.82 -3.92
C SER A 74 13.64 -20.00 -4.43
N GLU A 75 13.38 -21.22 -3.95
CA GLU A 75 14.07 -22.42 -4.44
C GLU A 75 13.67 -22.75 -5.88
N PHE A 76 12.38 -22.65 -6.20
CA PHE A 76 11.86 -22.90 -7.54
C PHE A 76 12.47 -21.92 -8.55
N LEU A 77 12.38 -20.62 -8.27
CA LEU A 77 12.90 -19.58 -9.16
C LEU A 77 14.41 -19.71 -9.37
N ASN A 78 15.16 -19.97 -8.30
CA ASN A 78 16.60 -20.16 -8.39
C ASN A 78 16.99 -21.41 -9.18
N LYS A 79 16.12 -22.43 -9.23
CA LYS A 79 16.39 -23.66 -9.99
C LYS A 79 15.97 -23.55 -11.46
N TYR A 80 14.83 -22.94 -11.73
CA TYR A 80 14.16 -23.06 -13.04
C TYR A 80 13.94 -21.73 -13.78
N CYS A 81 14.16 -20.57 -13.15
CA CYS A 81 13.77 -19.26 -13.69
C CYS A 81 14.93 -18.25 -13.64
N LYS A 82 16.16 -18.71 -13.90
CA LYS A 82 17.37 -17.87 -13.79
C LYS A 82 17.47 -16.81 -14.88
N GLU A 83 16.74 -16.98 -15.98
CA GLU A 83 16.65 -16.03 -17.09
C GLU A 83 15.88 -14.76 -16.73
N PHE A 84 15.06 -14.78 -15.68
CA PHE A 84 14.31 -13.59 -15.24
C PHE A 84 15.16 -12.67 -14.39
N SER A 85 15.23 -11.40 -14.79
CA SER A 85 15.97 -10.35 -14.10
C SER A 85 15.15 -9.75 -12.95
N PHE A 86 13.84 -9.59 -13.19
CA PHE A 86 12.88 -9.02 -12.26
C PHE A 86 11.80 -10.02 -11.89
N VAL A 87 11.44 -10.05 -10.60
CA VAL A 87 10.28 -10.76 -10.09
C VAL A 87 9.35 -9.74 -9.46
N HIS A 88 8.19 -9.52 -10.06
CA HIS A 88 7.08 -8.83 -9.44
C HIS A 88 6.32 -9.82 -8.57
N LEU A 89 6.57 -9.72 -7.27
CA LEU A 89 5.88 -10.49 -6.27
C LEU A 89 4.58 -9.75 -5.91
N LEU A 90 3.44 -10.34 -6.29
CA LEU A 90 2.11 -9.85 -5.95
C LEU A 90 1.90 -9.82 -4.42
N PRO A 91 0.91 -9.07 -3.90
CA PRO A 91 0.84 -8.76 -2.48
C PRO A 91 0.96 -9.98 -1.56
N PHE A 92 1.91 -9.92 -0.64
CA PHE A 92 2.28 -11.03 0.26
C PHE A 92 2.09 -10.68 1.74
N TYR A 93 1.51 -9.52 2.03
CA TYR A 93 1.11 -9.08 3.36
C TYR A 93 -0.01 -9.98 3.93
N PRO A 94 -0.32 -9.93 5.24
CA PRO A 94 -1.59 -10.41 5.73
C PRO A 94 -2.74 -9.68 5.03
N PHE A 95 -3.72 -10.43 4.53
CA PHE A 95 -4.87 -9.91 3.79
C PHE A 95 -6.15 -10.68 4.15
N SER A 96 -7.32 -10.07 3.92
CA SER A 96 -8.63 -10.66 4.20
C SER A 96 -9.37 -11.11 2.92
N SER A 97 -9.13 -10.45 1.79
CA SER A 97 -9.75 -10.78 0.50
C SER A 97 -8.96 -10.22 -0.70
N ASP A 98 -9.52 -10.38 -1.91
CA ASP A 98 -8.98 -9.88 -3.20
C ASP A 98 -7.52 -10.28 -3.44
N ASP A 99 -7.19 -11.54 -3.16
CA ASP A 99 -5.88 -12.17 -3.42
C ASP A 99 -4.68 -11.29 -3.00
N GLY A 100 -4.77 -10.69 -1.82
CA GLY A 100 -3.70 -9.87 -1.25
C GLY A 100 -3.92 -8.36 -1.32
N PHE A 101 -4.91 -7.88 -2.09
CA PHE A 101 -5.17 -6.46 -2.26
C PHE A 101 -6.04 -5.84 -1.15
N ALA A 102 -6.69 -6.64 -0.28
CA ALA A 102 -7.25 -6.14 0.97
C ALA A 102 -6.25 -6.30 2.13
N VAL A 103 -5.31 -5.34 2.27
CA VAL A 103 -4.17 -5.45 3.21
C VAL A 103 -4.57 -5.18 4.66
N ILE A 104 -4.30 -6.15 5.55
CA ILE A 104 -4.55 -6.08 7.00
C ILE A 104 -3.38 -5.40 7.73
N ASP A 105 -2.13 -5.69 7.35
CA ASP A 105 -0.94 -5.17 8.03
C ASP A 105 0.25 -5.01 7.07
N TYR A 106 0.57 -3.76 6.71
CA TYR A 106 1.66 -3.41 5.80
C TYR A 106 3.06 -3.71 6.35
N LYS A 107 3.20 -3.97 7.66
CA LYS A 107 4.50 -4.15 8.32
C LYS A 107 4.88 -5.62 8.50
N LYS A 108 4.00 -6.55 8.12
CA LYS A 108 4.20 -7.99 8.29
C LYS A 108 4.15 -8.71 6.95
N ILE A 109 4.73 -9.90 6.91
CA ILE A 109 4.49 -10.87 5.85
C ILE A 109 3.36 -11.80 6.29
N GLY A 110 2.51 -12.21 5.35
CA GLY A 110 1.43 -13.15 5.60
C GLY A 110 1.97 -14.44 6.22
N LYS A 111 1.25 -15.01 7.20
CA LYS A 111 1.74 -16.14 8.01
C LYS A 111 2.19 -17.34 7.16
N ALA A 112 1.46 -17.67 6.11
CA ALA A 112 1.81 -18.75 5.17
C ALA A 112 3.01 -18.39 4.28
N ASN A 113 3.22 -17.09 4.01
CA ASN A 113 4.27 -16.59 3.14
C ASN A 113 5.63 -16.58 3.84
N GLY A 114 5.67 -16.38 5.16
CA GLY A 114 6.89 -16.44 5.97
C GLY A 114 7.17 -15.11 6.67
N GLU A 115 8.44 -14.68 6.64
CA GLU A 115 8.91 -13.48 7.33
C GLU A 115 9.85 -12.64 6.46
N TRP A 116 10.16 -11.42 6.89
CA TRP A 116 11.04 -10.51 6.15
C TRP A 116 12.42 -11.09 5.85
N SER A 117 12.92 -12.02 6.67
CA SER A 117 14.18 -12.73 6.41
C SER A 117 14.10 -13.59 5.13
N ASP A 118 12.94 -14.20 4.87
CA ASP A 118 12.68 -15.01 3.67
C ASP A 118 12.58 -14.13 2.42
N PHE A 119 11.89 -12.99 2.53
CA PHE A 119 11.85 -11.98 1.46
C PHE A 119 13.25 -11.43 1.16
N LYS A 120 14.07 -11.17 2.18
CA LYS A 120 15.45 -10.72 2.02
C LYS A 120 16.31 -11.76 1.29
N ARG A 121 16.07 -13.06 1.54
CA ARG A 121 16.75 -14.13 0.81
C ARG A 121 16.34 -14.16 -0.67
N LEU A 122 15.05 -14.03 -0.97
CA LEU A 122 14.55 -13.95 -2.34
C LEU A 122 15.15 -12.75 -3.11
N SER A 123 15.11 -11.56 -2.49
CA SER A 123 15.66 -10.32 -3.06
C SER A 123 17.18 -10.27 -3.18
N SER A 124 17.91 -11.23 -2.59
CA SER A 124 19.35 -11.38 -2.81
C SER A 124 19.70 -12.03 -4.15
N LYS A 125 18.71 -12.64 -4.83
CA LYS A 125 18.88 -13.37 -6.10
C LYS A 125 18.24 -12.69 -7.29
N PHE A 126 17.11 -12.01 -7.07
CA PHE A 126 16.34 -11.33 -8.11
C PHE A 126 16.11 -9.88 -7.74
N LYS A 127 15.97 -9.00 -8.73
CA LYS A 127 15.43 -7.65 -8.51
C LYS A 127 13.93 -7.79 -8.24
N ILE A 128 13.46 -7.36 -7.08
CA ILE A 128 12.06 -7.55 -6.68
C ILE A 128 11.25 -6.27 -6.92
N MET A 129 10.08 -6.42 -7.52
CA MET A 129 9.01 -5.44 -7.55
C MET A 129 7.87 -5.92 -6.66
N THR A 130 7.19 -5.00 -5.99
CA THR A 130 6.06 -5.31 -5.11
C THR A 130 4.99 -4.25 -5.25
N ASP A 131 3.74 -4.65 -5.06
CA ASP A 131 2.63 -3.70 -4.95
C ASP A 131 2.68 -2.96 -3.61
N LEU A 132 2.54 -1.64 -3.68
CA LEU A 132 2.25 -0.81 -2.52
C LEU A 132 0.77 -0.38 -2.60
N VAL A 133 -0.10 -1.16 -1.95
CA VAL A 133 -1.55 -0.92 -1.96
C VAL A 133 -1.89 0.24 -1.02
N ILE A 134 -1.83 1.47 -1.52
CA ILE A 134 -2.03 2.67 -0.69
C ILE A 134 -3.43 3.27 -0.78
N ASN A 135 -4.23 2.94 -1.79
CA ASN A 135 -5.54 3.57 -1.98
C ASN A 135 -6.54 3.18 -0.88
N HIS A 136 -6.49 1.92 -0.43
CA HIS A 136 -7.41 1.35 0.52
C HIS A 136 -6.70 0.31 1.39
N CYS A 137 -7.31 -0.06 2.52
CA CYS A 137 -6.89 -1.22 3.31
C CYS A 137 -8.04 -2.18 3.54
N SER A 138 -7.73 -3.37 4.08
CA SER A 138 -8.72 -4.30 4.61
C SER A 138 -9.61 -3.65 5.65
N SER A 139 -10.88 -4.07 5.74
CA SER A 139 -11.77 -3.71 6.84
C SER A 139 -11.36 -4.35 8.18
N GLU A 140 -10.42 -5.29 8.17
CA GLU A 140 -9.78 -5.86 9.37
C GLU A 140 -8.49 -5.13 9.77
N ASN A 141 -8.08 -4.09 9.04
CA ASN A 141 -6.88 -3.31 9.37
C ASN A 141 -7.04 -2.55 10.71
N GLN A 142 -6.00 -2.56 11.55
CA GLN A 142 -6.01 -1.88 12.85
C GLN A 142 -6.29 -0.37 12.73
N ILE A 143 -5.85 0.28 11.65
CA ILE A 143 -6.10 1.71 11.40
C ILE A 143 -7.59 1.96 11.16
N PHE A 144 -8.29 1.04 10.49
CA PHE A 144 -9.74 1.14 10.33
C PHE A 144 -10.46 0.91 11.67
N THR A 145 -10.02 -0.06 12.47
CA THR A 145 -10.53 -0.24 13.84
C THR A 145 -10.34 1.01 14.70
N ASN A 146 -9.18 1.68 14.59
CA ASN A 146 -8.90 2.94 15.28
C ASN A 146 -9.85 4.05 14.80
N PHE A 147 -10.08 4.16 13.49
CA PHE A 147 -11.05 5.09 12.91
C PHE A 147 -12.46 4.88 13.46
N LEU A 148 -12.96 3.64 13.47
CA LEU A 148 -14.29 3.31 14.01
C LEU A 148 -14.43 3.69 15.49
N THR A 149 -13.33 3.67 16.25
CA THR A 149 -13.32 3.93 17.70
C THR A 149 -12.82 5.33 18.08
N GLY A 150 -12.46 6.17 17.10
CA GLY A 150 -11.92 7.51 17.33
C GLY A 150 -10.52 7.52 17.97
N LYS A 151 -9.74 6.46 17.80
CA LYS A 151 -8.37 6.33 18.35
C LYS A 151 -7.31 6.82 17.36
N GLU A 152 -6.23 7.40 17.89
CA GLU A 152 -5.04 7.71 17.12
C GLU A 152 -3.99 6.56 17.17
N PRO A 153 -3.20 6.36 16.12
CA PRO A 153 -3.33 6.98 14.80
C PRO A 153 -4.54 6.40 14.04
N GLY A 154 -5.22 7.23 13.26
CA GLY A 154 -6.22 6.77 12.28
C GLY A 154 -7.62 7.33 12.45
N SER A 155 -7.86 8.15 13.47
CA SER A 155 -9.21 8.67 13.79
C SER A 155 -9.86 9.45 12.63
N ASN A 156 -9.04 9.97 11.71
CA ASN A 156 -9.47 10.74 10.53
C ASN A 156 -8.76 10.29 9.23
N PHE A 157 -8.53 8.98 9.07
CA PHE A 157 -7.79 8.44 7.91
C PHE A 157 -8.66 7.95 6.76
N PHE A 158 -9.99 7.90 6.93
CA PHE A 158 -10.90 7.34 5.92
C PHE A 158 -11.96 8.35 5.49
N ILE A 159 -12.47 8.15 4.28
CA ILE A 159 -13.56 8.96 3.74
C ILE A 159 -14.86 8.48 4.39
N SER A 160 -15.55 9.38 5.10
CA SER A 160 -16.85 9.07 5.69
C SER A 160 -17.87 10.20 5.54
N SER A 161 -19.14 9.83 5.63
CA SER A 161 -20.30 10.73 5.52
C SER A 161 -21.41 10.29 6.47
N GLU A 162 -22.20 11.24 6.97
CA GLU A 162 -23.41 10.93 7.75
C GLU A 162 -24.54 10.36 6.90
N ARG A 163 -24.56 10.73 5.61
CA ARG A 163 -25.51 10.22 4.61
C ARG A 163 -24.81 9.29 3.66
N ASP A 164 -25.58 8.41 3.03
CA ASP A 164 -25.06 7.56 1.97
C ASP A 164 -24.41 8.40 0.85
N PHE A 165 -23.35 7.87 0.26
CA PHE A 165 -22.78 8.47 -0.94
C PHE A 165 -23.76 8.26 -2.09
N ASN A 166 -24.14 9.34 -2.75
CA ASN A 166 -25.11 9.31 -3.85
C ASN A 166 -24.46 9.82 -5.14
N ASN A 167 -25.12 9.56 -6.26
CA ASN A 167 -24.73 10.03 -7.59
C ASN A 167 -23.35 9.51 -8.06
N PHE A 168 -23.31 8.21 -8.38
CA PHE A 168 -22.13 7.55 -8.93
C PHE A 168 -22.01 7.65 -10.45
N SER A 169 -22.80 8.51 -11.11
CA SER A 169 -22.86 8.60 -12.58
C SER A 169 -21.52 8.93 -13.24
N LEU A 170 -20.61 9.56 -12.51
CA LEU A 170 -19.25 9.89 -12.96
C LEU A 170 -18.20 8.86 -12.55
N VAL A 171 -18.56 7.81 -11.81
CA VAL A 171 -17.63 6.78 -11.33
C VAL A 171 -17.57 5.64 -12.35
N VAL A 172 -16.38 5.40 -12.89
CA VAL A 172 -16.11 4.27 -13.80
C VAL A 172 -15.18 3.28 -13.10
N ARG A 173 -15.63 2.04 -12.96
CA ARG A 173 -14.83 0.96 -12.33
C ARG A 173 -15.26 -0.44 -12.80
N PRO A 174 -14.40 -1.47 -12.64
CA PRO A 174 -14.69 -2.83 -13.09
C PRO A 174 -15.51 -3.68 -12.10
N ARG A 175 -15.96 -3.12 -10.98
CA ARG A 175 -16.67 -3.84 -9.90
C ARG A 175 -18.11 -3.37 -9.79
N SER A 176 -19.03 -4.31 -9.51
CA SER A 176 -20.47 -4.08 -9.42
C SER A 176 -21.01 -3.90 -7.99
N SER A 177 -20.15 -3.95 -6.97
CA SER A 177 -20.59 -3.75 -5.58
C SER A 177 -21.18 -2.35 -5.36
N ASP A 178 -21.70 -2.07 -4.18
CA ASP A 178 -21.91 -0.68 -3.80
C ASP A 178 -20.56 -0.01 -3.50
N LEU A 179 -20.51 1.31 -3.71
CA LEU A 179 -19.35 2.17 -3.41
C LEU A 179 -19.34 2.65 -1.95
N SER A 180 -20.37 2.29 -1.19
CA SER A 180 -20.67 2.85 0.12
C SER A 180 -21.04 1.74 1.08
N LYS A 181 -20.37 1.70 2.23
CA LYS A 181 -20.65 0.73 3.31
C LYS A 181 -21.09 1.47 4.56
N LYS A 182 -22.23 1.07 5.11
CA LYS A 182 -22.68 1.56 6.42
C LYS A 182 -21.86 0.93 7.54
N VAL A 183 -21.36 1.75 8.46
CA VAL A 183 -20.54 1.33 9.61
C VAL A 183 -20.90 2.15 10.85
N GLU A 184 -20.40 1.74 12.02
CA GLU A 184 -20.56 2.49 13.26
C GLU A 184 -19.23 3.16 13.63
N ILE A 185 -19.23 4.50 13.68
CA ILE A 185 -18.07 5.30 14.06
C ILE A 185 -18.41 6.02 15.36
N MET A 186 -17.70 5.69 16.43
CA MET A 186 -17.92 6.22 17.78
C MET A 186 -19.39 6.13 18.24
N GLY A 187 -20.04 4.97 18.01
CA GLY A 187 -21.44 4.75 18.35
C GLY A 187 -22.46 5.38 17.40
N LYS A 188 -22.03 6.05 16.32
CA LYS A 188 -22.91 6.69 15.33
C LYS A 188 -22.86 5.96 14.00
N LYS A 189 -24.04 5.67 13.43
CA LYS A 189 -24.15 5.09 12.09
C LYS A 189 -23.72 6.12 11.04
N LYS A 190 -22.73 5.76 10.23
CA LYS A 190 -22.17 6.57 9.13
C LYS A 190 -21.89 5.67 7.93
N TYR A 191 -21.48 6.26 6.83
CA TYR A 191 -21.08 5.58 5.60
C TYR A 191 -19.60 5.83 5.31
N VAL A 192 -18.90 4.81 4.84
CA VAL A 192 -17.50 4.88 4.37
C VAL A 192 -17.41 4.55 2.89
N TRP A 193 -16.43 5.14 2.21
CA TRP A 193 -16.20 4.94 0.79
C TRP A 193 -15.40 3.66 0.52
N CYS A 194 -15.86 2.88 -0.45
CA CYS A 194 -15.34 1.57 -0.83
C CYS A 194 -15.26 1.46 -2.36
N THR A 195 -14.16 1.92 -2.97
CA THR A 195 -14.00 1.96 -4.43
C THR A 195 -13.99 0.58 -5.07
N PHE A 196 -13.60 -0.47 -4.34
CA PHE A 196 -13.44 -1.82 -4.88
C PHE A 196 -14.44 -2.82 -4.30
N SER A 197 -14.43 -3.00 -2.98
CA SER A 197 -15.35 -3.88 -2.26
C SER A 197 -15.61 -3.37 -0.85
N HIS A 198 -16.61 -3.92 -0.17
CA HIS A 198 -16.90 -3.58 1.23
C HIS A 198 -15.82 -4.02 2.22
N ASP A 199 -14.84 -4.79 1.79
CA ASP A 199 -13.67 -5.14 2.58
C ASP A 199 -12.46 -4.24 2.28
N GLN A 200 -12.54 -3.37 1.27
CA GLN A 200 -11.47 -2.45 0.86
C GLN A 200 -11.92 -1.02 1.12
N ILE A 201 -11.53 -0.48 2.28
CA ILE A 201 -11.95 0.85 2.74
C ILE A 201 -10.93 1.90 2.29
N ASP A 202 -11.38 2.90 1.55
CA ASP A 202 -10.52 3.91 0.94
C ASP A 202 -9.98 4.92 1.96
N PHE A 203 -8.67 5.17 1.88
CA PHE A 203 -8.01 6.20 2.66
C PHE A 203 -8.35 7.60 2.16
N ASN A 204 -8.36 8.56 3.08
CA ASN A 204 -8.59 9.96 2.79
C ASN A 204 -7.26 10.74 2.69
N PHE A 205 -6.63 10.71 1.51
CA PHE A 205 -5.38 11.45 1.25
C PHE A 205 -5.49 12.98 1.32
N LYS A 206 -6.70 13.55 1.52
CA LYS A 206 -6.82 14.98 1.89
C LYS A 206 -6.19 15.26 3.25
N ASN A 207 -6.11 14.25 4.12
CA ASN A 207 -5.35 14.30 5.35
C ASN A 207 -3.88 13.93 5.07
N PRO A 208 -2.92 14.86 5.20
CA PRO A 208 -1.51 14.57 4.93
C PRO A 208 -0.90 13.54 5.89
N GLU A 209 -1.48 13.30 7.08
CA GLU A 209 -1.00 12.25 7.98
C GLU A 209 -1.20 10.84 7.41
N VAL A 210 -2.14 10.66 6.47
CA VAL A 210 -2.28 9.41 5.71
C VAL A 210 -1.04 9.15 4.86
N LEU A 211 -0.42 10.19 4.29
CA LEU A 211 0.83 10.03 3.52
C LEU A 211 1.97 9.54 4.41
N PHE A 212 2.06 10.01 5.65
CA PHE A 212 3.11 9.63 6.60
C PHE A 212 2.91 8.26 7.25
N PHE A 213 1.72 7.67 7.12
CA PHE A 213 1.47 6.31 7.60
C PHE A 213 2.21 5.26 6.77
N PHE A 214 2.45 5.54 5.49
CA PHE A 214 3.17 4.71 4.55
C PHE A 214 4.66 5.07 4.50
#